data_AF-A0A4S0MP05-F1
#
_entry.id   AF-A0A4S0MP05-F1
#
_cell.length_a   1.000
_cell.length_b   1.000
_cell.length_c   1.000
_cell.angle_alpha   90.00
_cell.angle_beta   90.00
_cell.angle_gamma   90.00
#
_symmetry.space_group_name_H-M   'P 1'
#
loop_
_entity.id
_entity.type
_entity.pdbx_description
1 polymer ?
#
loop_
_entity_poly.entity_id
_entity_poly.type
_entity_poly.pdbx_seq_one_letter_code
_entity_poly.pdbx_strand_id
1 'polypeptide(L)'
;KRGATEAGAVFVLSRGRMGEVVLYGPAPQTSYDSAKPDERFFIQFDTSEDGSAFDARLEREKKFDPDIWVVEIEAGTVPVEELLSVKTD
;
A
#
# COMPACT_ATOMS: atom_id res chain seq x y z
N LYS A 1 -3.23 -11.09 -1.77
CA LYS A 1 -4.66 -11.48 -1.54
C LYS A 1 -5.55 -10.64 -2.46
N ARG A 2 -6.62 -11.19 -3.04
CA ARG A 2 -7.44 -10.55 -4.08
C ARG A 2 -8.84 -10.26 -3.56
N GLY A 3 -9.25 -8.99 -3.54
CA GLY A 3 -10.62 -8.55 -3.27
C GLY A 3 -11.36 -8.14 -4.56
N ALA A 4 -12.40 -7.31 -4.45
CA ALA A 4 -13.16 -6.83 -5.60
C ALA A 4 -12.29 -6.05 -6.60
N THR A 5 -12.42 -6.35 -7.90
CA THR A 5 -11.57 -5.82 -8.97
C THR A 5 -11.68 -4.29 -9.16
N GLU A 6 -12.84 -3.71 -8.86
CA GLU A 6 -13.11 -2.30 -9.20
C GLU A 6 -13.14 -1.35 -7.99
N ALA A 7 -13.24 -1.84 -6.74
CA ALA A 7 -13.53 -0.98 -5.58
C ALA A 7 -12.70 -1.22 -4.31
N GLY A 8 -11.83 -2.25 -4.26
CA GLY A 8 -11.08 -2.58 -3.05
C GLY A 8 -9.96 -1.58 -2.71
N ALA A 9 -9.72 -1.36 -1.42
CA ALA A 9 -8.50 -0.69 -0.95
C ALA A 9 -7.25 -1.51 -1.31
N VAL A 10 -6.18 -0.86 -1.74
CA VAL A 10 -4.92 -1.53 -2.11
C VAL A 10 -3.84 -1.14 -1.12
N PHE A 11 -3.18 -2.14 -0.55
CA PHE A 11 -1.99 -2.01 0.26
C PHE A 11 -0.80 -2.63 -0.48
N VAL A 12 0.36 -1.99 -0.38
CA VAL A 12 1.59 -2.46 -1.01
C VAL A 12 2.66 -2.68 0.06
N LEU A 13 3.20 -3.89 0.13
CA LEU A 13 4.39 -4.23 0.90
C LEU A 13 5.59 -4.18 -0.04
N SER A 14 6.50 -3.25 0.18
CA SER A 14 7.79 -3.24 -0.52
C SER A 14 8.82 -3.95 0.33
N ARG A 15 9.51 -4.96 -0.21
CA ARG A 15 10.63 -5.61 0.47
C ARG A 15 11.94 -5.26 -0.22
N GLY A 16 12.83 -4.62 0.54
CA GLY A 16 14.19 -4.33 0.15
C GLY A 16 15.08 -5.56 0.26
N ARG A 17 16.17 -5.59 -0.53
CA ARG A 17 17.16 -6.68 -0.54
C ARG A 17 17.82 -6.95 0.82
N MET A 18 17.80 -5.97 1.71
CA MET A 18 18.40 -6.06 3.05
C MET A 18 17.40 -6.50 4.12
N GLY A 19 16.17 -6.88 3.74
CA GLY A 19 15.13 -7.34 4.66
C GLY A 19 14.18 -6.26 5.16
N GLU A 20 14.49 -4.98 4.96
CA GLU A 20 13.56 -3.87 5.23
C GLU A 20 12.25 -4.07 4.45
N VAL A 21 11.13 -3.87 5.15
CA VAL A 21 9.78 -3.90 4.60
C VAL A 21 9.09 -2.57 4.88
N VAL A 22 8.54 -1.97 3.83
CA VAL A 22 7.76 -0.73 3.93
C VAL A 22 6.31 -1.01 3.55
N LEU A 23 5.36 -0.56 4.37
CA LEU A 23 3.95 -0.66 4.06
C LEU A 23 3.43 0.67 3.50
N TYR A 24 2.82 0.59 2.32
CA TYR A 24 2.04 1.65 1.70
C TYR A 24 0.57 1.28 1.73
N GLY A 25 -0.30 2.27 1.85
CA GLY A 25 -1.73 2.08 1.63
C GLY A 25 -2.40 3.30 1.02
N PRO A 26 -3.73 3.26 0.84
CA PRO A 26 -4.43 4.28 0.07
C PRO A 26 -4.31 5.64 0.76
N ALA A 27 -3.98 6.66 -0.03
CA ALA A 27 -4.06 8.04 0.43
C ALA A 27 -5.51 8.39 0.81
N PRO A 28 -5.73 9.28 1.79
CA PRO A 28 -7.06 9.77 2.13
C PRO A 28 -7.78 10.34 0.89
N GLN A 29 -9.10 10.17 0.81
CA GLN A 29 -9.88 10.68 -0.31
C GLN A 29 -9.79 12.22 -0.45
N THR A 30 -9.49 12.92 0.64
CA THR A 30 -9.23 14.38 0.66
C THR A 30 -7.98 14.78 -0.09
N SER A 31 -7.06 13.84 -0.36
CA SER A 31 -5.81 14.08 -1.09
C SER A 31 -5.97 13.97 -2.61
N TYR A 32 -7.18 13.66 -3.10
CA TYR A 32 -7.51 13.63 -4.53
C TYR A 32 -7.94 15.02 -4.96
N ASP A 33 -7.24 15.59 -5.96
CA ASP A 33 -7.78 16.74 -6.66
C ASP A 33 -8.96 16.26 -7.53
N SER A 34 -10.05 17.02 -7.52
CA SER A 34 -11.37 16.66 -8.09
C SER A 34 -11.36 16.25 -9.59
N ALA A 35 -10.22 16.40 -10.26
CA ALA A 35 -10.02 16.14 -11.68
C ALA A 35 -9.53 14.72 -12.03
N LYS A 36 -9.11 13.88 -11.07
CA LYS A 36 -8.55 12.55 -11.37
C LYS A 36 -9.07 11.44 -10.44
N PRO A 37 -10.30 10.95 -10.66
CA PRO A 37 -10.89 9.86 -9.86
C PRO A 37 -10.23 8.49 -10.11
N ASP A 38 -9.45 8.33 -11.17
CA ASP A 38 -8.95 7.02 -11.61
C ASP A 38 -7.50 6.71 -11.14
N GLU A 39 -6.76 7.72 -10.65
CA GLU A 39 -5.38 7.55 -10.19
C GLU A 39 -5.33 7.17 -8.71
N ARG A 40 -4.78 5.99 -8.38
CA ARG A 40 -4.61 5.57 -6.98
C ARG A 40 -3.35 6.19 -6.40
N PHE A 41 -3.52 7.02 -5.37
CA PHE A 41 -2.41 7.55 -4.58
C PHE A 41 -2.17 6.71 -3.34
N PHE A 42 -0.90 6.61 -2.95
CA PHE A 42 -0.45 5.87 -1.78
C PHE A 42 0.26 6.79 -0.80
N ILE A 43 0.16 6.48 0.49
CA ILE A 43 0.99 7.06 1.54
C ILE A 43 1.81 5.96 2.20
N GLN A 44 3.03 6.28 2.62
CA GLN A 44 3.83 5.40 3.45
C GLN A 44 3.24 5.39 4.86
N PHE A 45 2.89 4.21 5.36
CA PHE A 45 2.41 4.07 6.74
C PHE A 45 3.56 3.90 7.71
N ASP A 46 4.44 2.93 7.46
CA ASP A 46 5.51 2.58 8.38
C ASP A 46 6.54 1.68 7.72
N THR A 47 7.69 1.51 8.38
CA THR A 47 8.83 0.70 7.96
C THR A 47 9.23 -0.26 9.07
N SER A 48 9.55 -1.50 8.73
CA SER A 48 9.92 -2.56 9.68
C SER A 48 11.00 -3.46 9.08
N GLU A 49 11.78 -4.15 9.90
CA GLU A 49 12.71 -5.21 9.46
C GLU A 49 12.00 -6.56 9.23
N ASP A 50 10.73 -6.66 9.64
CA ASP A 50 9.89 -7.85 9.47
C ASP A 50 8.50 -7.45 8.97
N GLY A 51 8.05 -8.09 7.88
CA GLY A 51 6.72 -7.88 7.31
C GLY A 51 5.59 -8.30 8.24
N SER A 52 5.82 -9.22 9.19
CA SER A 52 4.81 -9.67 10.16
C SER A 52 4.33 -8.52 11.07
N ALA A 53 5.14 -7.45 11.21
CA ALA A 53 4.74 -6.24 11.93
C ALA A 53 3.47 -5.60 11.36
N PHE A 54 3.15 -5.85 10.09
CA PHE A 54 2.00 -5.27 9.41
C PHE A 54 0.74 -6.16 9.45
N ASP A 55 0.85 -7.42 9.86
CA ASP A 55 -0.28 -8.37 9.86
C ASP A 55 -1.45 -7.87 10.72
N ALA A 56 -1.15 -7.35 11.91
CA ALA A 56 -2.18 -6.82 12.80
C ALA A 56 -2.91 -5.60 12.21
N ARG A 57 -2.24 -4.83 11.36
CA ARG A 57 -2.87 -3.72 10.62
C ARG A 57 -3.73 -4.27 9.49
N LEU A 58 -3.16 -5.11 8.64
CA LEU A 58 -3.87 -5.67 7.48
C LEU A 58 -5.10 -6.48 7.90
N GLU A 59 -5.05 -7.21 9.02
CA GLU A 59 -6.22 -7.92 9.56
C GLU A 59 -7.28 -6.98 10.14
N ARG A 60 -6.90 -5.80 10.67
CA ARG A 60 -7.88 -4.77 11.04
C ARG A 60 -8.56 -4.19 9.80
N GLU A 61 -7.79 -3.86 8.77
CA GLU A 61 -8.33 -3.34 7.50
C GLU A 61 -9.27 -4.37 6.86
N LYS A 62 -8.88 -5.64 6.80
CA LYS A 62 -9.69 -6.74 6.27
C LYS A 62 -11.00 -6.98 7.04
N LYS A 63 -11.04 -6.66 8.34
CA LYS A 63 -12.28 -6.72 9.13
C LYS A 63 -13.24 -5.58 8.78
N PHE A 64 -12.71 -4.43 8.37
CA PHE A 64 -13.47 -3.26 7.97
C PHE A 64 -13.93 -3.37 6.51
N ASP A 65 -13.00 -3.70 5.60
CA ASP A 65 -13.21 -3.95 4.18
C ASP A 65 -12.68 -5.35 3.82
N PRO A 66 -13.54 -6.37 3.65
CA PRO A 66 -13.08 -7.70 3.27
C PRO A 66 -12.46 -7.76 1.87
N ASP A 67 -12.69 -6.74 1.04
CA ASP A 67 -12.25 -6.64 -0.36
C ASP A 67 -10.91 -5.93 -0.54
N ILE A 68 -10.10 -5.80 0.52
CA ILE A 68 -8.74 -5.28 0.37
C ILE A 68 -7.86 -6.18 -0.51
N TRP A 69 -6.96 -5.52 -1.23
CA TRP A 69 -5.84 -6.13 -1.92
C TRP A 69 -4.55 -5.85 -1.17
N VAL A 70 -3.71 -6.88 -1.06
CA VAL A 70 -2.34 -6.74 -0.56
C VAL A 70 -1.42 -7.28 -1.64
N VAL A 71 -0.54 -6.40 -2.12
CA VAL A 71 0.47 -6.66 -3.15
C VAL A 71 1.84 -6.56 -2.52
N GLU A 72 2.70 -7.53 -2.77
CA GLU A 72 4.10 -7.47 -2.35
C GLU A 72 4.99 -7.20 -3.57
N ILE A 73 5.93 -6.28 -3.44
CA ILE A 73 6.87 -5.88 -4.50
C ILE A 73 8.29 -6.03 -3.98
N GLU A 74 9.10 -6.77 -4.75
CA GLU A 74 10.56 -6.85 -4.58
C GLU A 74 11.21 -6.15 -5.78
N ALA A 75 11.47 -4.84 -5.65
CA ALA A 75 11.89 -3.99 -6.76
C ALA A 75 13.42 -4.01 -7.03
N GLY A 76 14.18 -4.80 -6.28
CA GLY A 76 15.63 -4.94 -6.45
C GLY A 76 16.37 -3.64 -6.13
N THR A 77 16.89 -2.96 -7.16
CA THR A 77 17.55 -1.65 -7.04
C THR A 77 16.66 -0.47 -7.39
N VAL A 78 15.46 -0.72 -7.91
CA VAL A 78 14.50 0.34 -8.24
C VAL A 78 13.76 0.71 -6.95
N PRO A 79 13.71 1.99 -6.55
CA PRO A 79 12.85 2.44 -5.46
C PRO A 79 11.37 2.17 -5.80
N VAL A 80 10.60 1.65 -4.85
CA VAL A 80 9.19 1.31 -5.09
C VAL A 80 8.33 2.55 -5.38
N GLU A 81 8.77 3.70 -4.93
CA GLU A 81 8.18 5.02 -5.15
C GLU A 81 8.27 5.46 -6.62
N GLU A 82 9.14 4.85 -7.42
CA GLU A 82 9.14 5.02 -8.89
C GLU A 82 8.05 4.16 -9.57
N LEU A 83 7.53 3.15 -8.87
CA LEU A 83 6.47 2.24 -9.35
C LEU A 83 5.09 2.62 -8.80
N LEU A 84 5.04 3.49 -7.79
CA LEU A 84 3.83 3.90 -7.07
C LEU A 84 3.68 5.41 -7.07
N SER A 85 2.46 5.90 -7.28
CA SER A 85 2.13 7.32 -7.06
C SER A 85 2.04 7.62 -5.57
N VAL A 86 3.18 7.85 -4.91
CA VAL A 86 3.25 8.15 -3.47
C VAL A 86 3.06 9.65 -3.21
N LYS A 87 2.21 9.98 -2.25
CA LYS A 87 2.08 11.33 -1.69
C LYS A 87 2.83 11.40 -0.36
N THR A 88 3.59 12.47 -0.19
CA THR A 88 4.10 12.89 1.12
C THR A 88 3.08 13.85 1.71
N ASP A 89 2.59 13.55 2.92
CA ASP A 89 1.76 14.46 3.71
C ASP A 89 2.59 15.64 4.26
#